data_AF-A0AA96NVR7-F1
#
_entry.id   AF-A0AA96NVR7-F1
#
_cell.length_a   1.000
_cell.length_b   1.000
_cell.length_c   1.000
_cell.angle_alpha   90.00
_cell.angle_beta   90.00
_cell.angle_gamma   90.00
#
_symmetry.space_group_name_H-M   'P 1'
#
loop_
_entity.id
_entity.type
_entity.pdbx_description
1 polymer ?
#
loop_
_entity_poly.entity_id
_entity_poly.type
_entity_poly.pdbx_seq_one_letter_code
_entity_poly.pdbx_strand_id
1 'polypeptide(L)'
;MNNMTLILIEDNVEETQSCQNAVKDFNDDHKDKKWCIRLETYTNIENASKALENSYFDGAIIDMKLADSGNEGNQALDVIRKHLKRIPVAIYTGTPDVADVTDIPSIGLFKKADITYGQLIYKFWDIYKTGLTKIMGGKGQIEQSLSQIFIKYLLPKISPEPTVSEKSNWVSYAEEDPDNTEKALLRYTLNHLIHELYKSSENCYPDEMYIHLPNLELDQVKVDTGCILKNKDNNKFYIVLSPACDLAEREGGECNTDRALLVEIQMLEDILCDDYFISNCHGGKKLKKRQRSNLESQGEYLSKQQDKDLIKYQRNTKNLYYCWLPKTSCFNNGAVINFRRVSTYSQEELDNSFNSPVIQVASPFLKDIISRFSSYYARQGQPDININL
;
A
#
# COMPACT_ATOMS: atom_id res chain seq x y z
N MET A 1 7.36 18.36 -17.45
CA MET A 1 6.03 18.42 -18.07
C MET A 1 5.32 17.14 -17.68
N ASN A 2 4.13 17.22 -17.08
CA ASN A 2 3.39 16.03 -16.69
C ASN A 2 2.46 15.68 -17.84
N ASN A 3 2.85 14.68 -18.63
CA ASN A 3 2.14 14.27 -19.83
C ASN A 3 1.47 12.93 -19.57
N MET A 4 0.15 12.95 -19.39
CA MET A 4 -0.68 11.75 -19.31
C MET A 4 -1.14 11.35 -20.70
N THR A 5 -1.07 10.06 -21.05
CA THR A 5 -1.66 9.56 -22.30
C THR A 5 -2.90 8.73 -22.00
N LEU A 6 -4.06 9.17 -22.47
CA LEU A 6 -5.32 8.44 -22.38
C LEU A 6 -5.67 7.81 -23.72
N ILE A 7 -6.26 6.61 -23.68
CA ILE A 7 -6.95 6.00 -24.81
C ILE A 7 -8.46 6.13 -24.61
N LEU A 8 -9.18 6.55 -25.65
CA LEU A 8 -10.63 6.48 -25.75
C LEU A 8 -11.01 5.48 -26.83
N ILE A 9 -11.88 4.54 -26.49
CA ILE A 9 -12.44 3.55 -27.41
C ILE A 9 -13.96 3.80 -27.46
N GLU A 10 -14.40 4.43 -28.55
CA GLU A 10 -15.76 4.96 -28.72
C GLU A 10 -16.06 5.09 -30.22
N ASP A 11 -17.13 4.48 -30.71
CA ASP A 11 -17.52 4.49 -32.12
C ASP A 11 -18.31 5.75 -32.51
N ASN A 12 -18.95 6.40 -31.53
CA ASN A 12 -19.72 7.62 -31.75
C ASN A 12 -18.82 8.87 -31.88
N VAL A 13 -18.98 9.58 -33.00
CA VAL A 13 -18.19 10.78 -33.32
C VAL A 13 -18.51 11.96 -32.39
N GLU A 14 -19.76 12.14 -31.98
CA GLU A 14 -20.17 13.23 -31.07
C GLU A 14 -19.61 13.01 -29.66
N GLU A 15 -19.62 11.77 -29.17
CA GLU A 15 -19.01 11.37 -27.91
C GLU A 15 -17.48 11.56 -27.95
N THR A 16 -16.85 11.12 -29.04
CA THR A 16 -15.42 11.32 -29.28
C THR A 16 -15.05 12.81 -29.24
N GLN A 17 -15.81 13.65 -29.93
CA GLN A 17 -15.59 15.10 -29.95
C GLN A 17 -15.81 15.73 -28.55
N SER A 18 -16.81 15.25 -27.81
CA SER A 18 -17.10 15.71 -26.45
C SER A 18 -15.94 15.41 -25.50
N CYS A 19 -15.35 14.22 -25.59
CA CYS A 19 -14.16 13.86 -24.81
C CYS A 19 -12.94 14.71 -25.21
N GLN A 20 -12.71 14.90 -26.51
CA GLN A 20 -11.62 15.75 -27.00
C GLN A 20 -11.74 17.20 -26.51
N ASN A 21 -12.95 17.77 -26.52
CA ASN A 21 -13.21 19.11 -26.00
C ASN A 21 -12.90 19.18 -24.51
N ALA A 22 -13.34 18.19 -23.72
CA ALA A 22 -13.06 18.17 -22.28
C ALA A 22 -11.55 18.05 -21.96
N VAL A 23 -10.79 17.30 -22.77
CA VAL A 23 -9.32 17.23 -22.66
C VAL A 23 -8.68 18.57 -23.01
N LYS A 24 -9.18 19.24 -24.04
CA LYS A 24 -8.70 20.57 -24.45
C LYS A 24 -8.94 21.59 -23.35
N ASP A 25 -10.16 21.66 -22.81
CA ASP A 25 -10.52 22.55 -21.71
C ASP A 25 -9.63 22.32 -20.50
N PHE A 26 -9.42 21.05 -20.11
CA PHE A 26 -8.50 20.69 -19.03
C PHE A 26 -7.08 21.21 -19.28
N ASN A 27 -6.53 21.00 -20.48
CA ASN A 27 -5.18 21.43 -20.84
C ASN A 27 -5.04 22.95 -20.86
N ASP A 28 -6.04 23.66 -21.38
CA ASP A 28 -6.06 25.12 -21.44
C ASP A 28 -6.13 25.72 -20.03
N ASP A 29 -7.00 25.19 -19.16
CA ASP A 29 -7.14 25.60 -17.75
C ASP A 29 -5.87 25.37 -16.90
N HIS A 30 -5.00 24.44 -17.33
CA HIS A 30 -3.84 24.00 -16.55
C HIS A 30 -2.48 24.25 -17.23
N LYS A 31 -2.45 25.10 -18.25
CA LYS A 31 -1.24 25.44 -19.01
C LYS A 31 -0.10 25.95 -18.12
N ASP A 32 -0.42 26.79 -17.14
CA ASP A 32 0.56 27.35 -16.19
C ASP A 32 1.19 26.28 -15.28
N LYS A 33 0.45 25.21 -14.98
CA LYS A 33 0.93 24.09 -14.18
C LYS A 33 1.70 23.06 -15.02
N LYS A 34 1.79 23.25 -16.34
CA LYS A 34 2.42 22.33 -17.30
C LYS A 34 1.81 20.91 -17.22
N TRP A 35 0.50 20.86 -16.96
CA TRP A 35 -0.28 19.63 -17.02
C TRP A 35 -0.78 19.45 -18.44
N CYS A 36 -0.65 18.24 -18.96
CA CYS A 36 -1.03 17.94 -20.32
C CYS A 36 -1.56 16.51 -20.41
N ILE A 37 -2.72 16.38 -21.04
CA ILE A 37 -3.34 15.11 -21.39
C ILE A 37 -3.32 14.99 -22.92
N ARG A 38 -2.72 13.90 -23.41
CA ARG A 38 -2.83 13.46 -24.79
C ARG A 38 -3.91 12.40 -24.87
N LEU A 39 -4.89 12.59 -25.75
CA LEU A 39 -5.96 11.63 -26.01
C LEU A 39 -5.71 10.93 -27.34
N GLU A 40 -5.73 9.61 -27.34
CA GLU A 40 -5.71 8.77 -28.54
C GLU A 40 -7.07 8.08 -28.69
N THR A 41 -7.76 8.33 -29.80
CA THR A 41 -9.14 7.89 -30.01
C THR A 41 -9.22 6.78 -31.04
N TYR A 42 -9.94 5.71 -30.75
CA TYR A 42 -10.13 4.56 -31.64
C TYR A 42 -11.62 4.23 -31.75
N THR A 43 -12.13 4.20 -32.98
CA THR A 43 -13.57 4.02 -33.25
C THR A 43 -13.96 2.57 -33.52
N ASN A 44 -13.00 1.65 -33.49
CA ASN A 44 -13.26 0.22 -33.67
C ASN A 44 -12.30 -0.62 -32.82
N ILE A 45 -12.76 -1.82 -32.50
CA ILE A 45 -12.06 -2.73 -31.61
C ILE A 45 -10.74 -3.25 -32.19
N GLU A 46 -10.64 -3.46 -33.51
CA GLU A 46 -9.43 -4.02 -34.13
C GLU A 46 -8.23 -3.06 -33.95
N ASN A 47 -8.43 -1.78 -34.24
CA ASN A 47 -7.39 -0.77 -34.08
C ASN A 47 -7.10 -0.48 -32.61
N ALA A 48 -8.13 -0.46 -31.76
CA ALA A 48 -7.97 -0.25 -30.32
C ALA A 48 -7.15 -1.37 -29.67
N SER A 49 -7.41 -2.64 -29.99
CA SER A 49 -6.66 -3.78 -29.49
C SER A 49 -5.19 -3.73 -29.91
N LYS A 50 -4.91 -3.44 -31.20
CA LYS A 50 -3.53 -3.24 -31.69
C LYS A 50 -2.81 -2.13 -30.93
N ALA A 51 -3.50 -1.03 -30.62
CA ALA A 51 -2.92 0.07 -29.87
C ALA A 51 -2.64 -0.33 -28.42
N LEU A 52 -3.59 -0.98 -27.74
CA LEU A 52 -3.43 -1.45 -26.36
C LEU A 52 -2.26 -2.43 -26.21
N GLU A 53 -2.07 -3.32 -27.19
CA GLU A 53 -0.96 -4.27 -27.21
C GLU A 53 0.40 -3.56 -27.35
N ASN A 54 0.53 -2.70 -28.37
CA ASN A 54 1.82 -2.15 -28.82
C ASN A 54 2.24 -0.84 -28.14
N SER A 55 1.31 -0.16 -27.49
CA SER A 55 1.54 1.14 -26.86
C SER A 55 1.36 1.10 -25.34
N TYR A 56 1.77 2.20 -24.70
CA TYR A 56 1.63 2.41 -23.27
C TYR A 56 0.70 3.60 -23.03
N PHE A 57 -0.30 3.39 -22.21
CA PHE A 57 -1.27 4.38 -21.79
C PHE A 57 -1.21 4.55 -20.28
N ASP A 58 -1.68 5.70 -19.80
CA ASP A 58 -1.85 6.01 -18.38
C ASP A 58 -3.30 5.82 -17.92
N GLY A 59 -4.21 5.51 -18.84
CA GLY A 59 -5.62 5.23 -18.55
C GLY A 59 -6.41 4.97 -19.81
N ALA A 60 -7.55 4.29 -19.66
CA ALA A 60 -8.45 3.94 -20.76
C ALA A 60 -9.90 4.31 -20.44
N ILE A 61 -10.59 4.90 -21.41
CA ILE A 61 -12.03 5.12 -21.41
C ILE A 61 -12.62 4.24 -22.51
N ILE A 62 -13.56 3.37 -22.17
CA ILE A 62 -14.05 2.31 -23.06
C ILE A 62 -15.57 2.30 -23.07
N ASP A 63 -16.20 2.49 -24.24
CA ASP A 63 -17.60 2.14 -24.44
C ASP A 63 -17.75 0.64 -24.71
N MET A 64 -18.84 0.06 -24.22
CA MET A 64 -19.15 -1.36 -24.36
C MET A 64 -19.73 -1.71 -25.72
N LYS A 65 -20.46 -0.77 -26.34
CA LYS A 65 -21.06 -0.95 -27.66
C LYS A 65 -20.23 -0.21 -28.69
N LEU A 66 -19.39 -0.94 -29.43
CA LEU A 66 -18.54 -0.37 -30.49
C LEU A 66 -18.96 -0.82 -31.90
N ALA A 67 -19.89 -1.78 -31.97
CA ALA A 67 -20.56 -2.21 -33.19
C ALA A 67 -21.92 -2.83 -32.83
N ASP A 68 -22.53 -3.53 -33.80
CA ASP A 68 -23.91 -4.01 -33.69
C ASP A 68 -24.12 -5.06 -32.59
N SER A 69 -23.09 -5.82 -32.19
CA SER A 69 -23.25 -6.90 -31.20
C SER A 69 -23.33 -6.38 -29.77
N GLY A 70 -22.84 -5.17 -29.51
CA GLY A 70 -23.06 -4.43 -28.26
C GLY A 70 -22.26 -4.92 -27.06
N ASN A 71 -21.20 -5.71 -27.28
CA ASN A 71 -20.30 -6.21 -26.24
C ASN A 71 -18.82 -6.14 -26.63
N GLU A 72 -18.49 -5.48 -27.73
CA GLU A 72 -17.13 -5.43 -28.29
C GLU A 72 -16.14 -4.74 -27.33
N GLY A 73 -16.62 -3.84 -26.47
CA GLY A 73 -15.78 -3.23 -25.43
C GLY A 73 -15.17 -4.25 -24.48
N ASN A 74 -15.82 -5.40 -24.25
CA ASN A 74 -15.23 -6.49 -23.45
C ASN A 74 -13.98 -7.09 -24.11
N GLN A 75 -13.84 -7.01 -25.43
CA GLN A 75 -12.62 -7.47 -26.10
C GLN A 75 -11.43 -6.55 -25.78
N ALA A 76 -11.67 -5.24 -25.58
CA ALA A 76 -10.61 -4.32 -25.14
C ALA A 76 -10.22 -4.60 -23.68
N LEU A 77 -11.21 -4.91 -22.83
CA LEU A 77 -10.97 -5.36 -21.45
C LEU A 77 -10.15 -6.65 -21.42
N ASP A 78 -10.45 -7.61 -22.32
CA ASP A 78 -9.68 -8.84 -22.46
C ASP A 78 -8.21 -8.59 -22.79
N VAL A 79 -7.91 -7.63 -23.68
CA VAL A 79 -6.51 -7.27 -23.99
C VAL A 79 -5.82 -6.71 -22.74
N ILE A 80 -6.49 -5.83 -21.99
CA ILE A 80 -5.94 -5.28 -20.73
C ILE A 80 -5.66 -6.39 -19.72
N ARG A 81 -6.59 -7.33 -19.56
CA ARG A 81 -6.47 -8.47 -18.64
C ARG A 81 -5.35 -9.43 -19.06
N LYS A 82 -5.36 -9.91 -20.31
CA LYS A 82 -4.41 -10.90 -20.83
C LYS A 82 -2.97 -10.38 -20.84
N HIS A 83 -2.78 -9.09 -21.10
CA HIS A 83 -1.46 -8.46 -21.12
C HIS A 83 -1.09 -7.78 -19.79
N LEU A 84 -1.84 -8.03 -18.71
CA LEU A 84 -1.59 -7.52 -17.36
C LEU A 84 -1.33 -6.00 -17.34
N LYS A 85 -2.07 -5.24 -18.15
CA LYS A 85 -1.88 -3.80 -18.31
C LYS A 85 -2.43 -3.08 -17.07
N ARG A 86 -1.54 -2.55 -16.24
CA ARG A 86 -1.85 -1.85 -14.97
C ARG A 86 -2.19 -0.38 -15.21
N ILE A 87 -3.26 -0.13 -15.97
CA ILE A 87 -3.77 1.21 -16.27
C ILE A 87 -5.18 1.35 -15.69
N PRO A 88 -5.56 2.49 -15.09
CA PRO A 88 -6.94 2.72 -14.69
C PRO A 88 -7.88 2.63 -15.89
N VAL A 89 -9.04 1.98 -15.73
CA VAL A 89 -10.04 1.81 -16.79
C VAL A 89 -11.39 2.37 -16.34
N ALA A 90 -11.95 3.30 -17.11
CA ALA A 90 -13.31 3.77 -16.96
C ALA A 90 -14.18 3.14 -18.07
N ILE A 91 -15.20 2.40 -17.67
CA ILE A 91 -16.22 1.92 -18.61
C ILE A 91 -17.28 3.01 -18.69
N TYR A 92 -17.44 3.62 -19.86
CA TYR A 92 -18.33 4.77 -20.06
C TYR A 92 -19.34 4.42 -21.15
N THR A 93 -20.55 4.02 -20.75
CA THR A 93 -21.48 3.35 -21.67
C THR A 93 -22.94 3.66 -21.39
N GLY A 94 -23.80 3.51 -22.41
CA GLY A 94 -25.25 3.54 -22.26
C GLY A 94 -25.85 2.20 -21.77
N THR A 95 -25.11 1.10 -21.91
CA THR A 95 -25.56 -0.28 -21.64
C THR A 95 -24.63 -0.96 -20.64
N PRO A 96 -24.66 -0.60 -19.35
CA PRO A 96 -23.68 -1.08 -18.37
C PRO A 96 -23.77 -2.57 -18.07
N ASP A 97 -24.95 -3.18 -18.23
CA ASP A 97 -25.20 -4.57 -17.82
C ASP A 97 -24.40 -5.61 -18.61
N VAL A 98 -23.80 -5.22 -19.75
CA VAL A 98 -22.98 -6.11 -20.59
C VAL A 98 -21.50 -6.11 -20.22
N ALA A 99 -21.07 -5.23 -19.31
CA ALA A 99 -19.67 -5.03 -18.98
C ALA A 99 -19.13 -6.14 -18.06
N ASP A 100 -18.08 -6.84 -18.52
CA ASP A 100 -17.33 -7.77 -17.67
C ASP A 100 -16.18 -7.06 -16.96
N VAL A 101 -16.40 -6.69 -15.70
CA VAL A 101 -15.43 -5.96 -14.87
C VAL A 101 -14.47 -6.87 -14.10
N THR A 102 -14.54 -8.18 -14.31
CA THR A 102 -13.74 -9.17 -13.58
C THR A 102 -12.25 -8.98 -13.87
N ASP A 103 -11.42 -8.90 -12.83
CA ASP A 103 -9.95 -8.76 -12.92
C ASP A 103 -9.45 -7.61 -13.79
N ILE A 104 -10.24 -6.53 -13.90
CA ILE A 104 -9.85 -5.29 -14.58
C ILE A 104 -9.46 -4.24 -13.54
N PRO A 105 -8.41 -3.43 -13.79
CA PRO A 105 -8.09 -2.24 -12.99
C PRO A 105 -9.12 -1.10 -13.18
N SER A 106 -10.38 -1.38 -12.86
CA SER A 106 -11.52 -0.49 -13.07
C SER A 106 -11.55 0.63 -12.04
N ILE A 107 -11.74 1.87 -12.51
CA ILE A 107 -12.02 3.03 -11.67
C ILE A 107 -13.52 3.34 -11.57
N GLY A 108 -14.34 2.54 -12.25
CA GLY A 108 -15.78 2.61 -12.21
C GLY A 108 -16.43 2.27 -13.55
N LEU A 109 -17.69 1.87 -13.43
CA LEU A 109 -18.64 1.77 -14.52
C LEU A 109 -19.56 2.98 -14.45
N PHE A 110 -19.64 3.72 -15.54
CA PHE A 110 -20.25 5.04 -15.60
C PHE A 110 -21.29 5.06 -16.73
N LYS A 111 -22.55 5.36 -16.37
CA LYS A 111 -23.58 5.62 -17.38
C LYS A 111 -23.37 7.00 -17.97
N LYS A 112 -23.50 7.13 -19.30
CA LYS A 112 -23.30 8.41 -20.03
C LYS A 112 -24.16 9.57 -19.51
N ALA A 113 -25.33 9.29 -18.91
CA ALA A 113 -26.21 10.30 -18.32
C ALA A 113 -25.79 10.80 -16.93
N ASP A 114 -24.93 10.06 -16.22
CA ASP A 114 -24.66 10.29 -14.79
C ASP A 114 -23.37 11.08 -14.55
N ILE A 115 -22.44 11.10 -15.50
CA ILE A 115 -21.13 11.75 -15.38
C ILE A 115 -20.67 12.31 -16.72
N THR A 116 -19.95 13.44 -16.69
CA THR A 116 -19.37 14.04 -17.90
C THR A 116 -17.93 13.58 -18.13
N TYR A 117 -17.44 13.70 -19.37
CA TYR A 117 -16.03 13.48 -19.68
C TYR A 117 -15.09 14.37 -18.86
N GLY A 118 -15.46 15.62 -18.59
CA GLY A 118 -14.65 16.51 -17.73
C GLY A 118 -14.44 15.91 -16.35
N GLN A 119 -15.49 15.41 -15.71
CA GLN A 119 -15.39 14.74 -14.40
C GLN A 119 -14.55 13.45 -14.47
N LEU A 120 -14.68 12.66 -15.54
CA LEU A 120 -13.84 11.47 -15.75
C LEU A 120 -12.36 11.84 -15.92
N ILE A 121 -12.05 12.87 -16.69
CA ILE A 121 -10.68 13.35 -16.91
C ILE A 121 -10.04 13.76 -15.58
N TYR A 122 -10.76 14.46 -14.71
CA TYR A 122 -10.24 14.80 -13.37
C TYR A 122 -10.00 13.55 -12.51
N LYS A 123 -10.86 12.51 -12.57
CA LYS A 123 -10.61 11.24 -11.88
C LYS A 123 -9.32 10.59 -12.36
N PHE A 124 -9.10 10.53 -13.67
CA PHE A 124 -7.87 10.00 -14.27
C PHE A 124 -6.64 10.81 -13.84
N TRP A 125 -6.75 12.13 -13.86
CA TRP A 125 -5.67 13.01 -13.47
C TRP A 125 -5.32 12.89 -11.98
N ASP A 126 -6.34 12.75 -11.13
CA ASP A 126 -6.17 12.55 -9.69
C ASP A 126 -5.42 11.25 -9.38
N ILE A 127 -5.62 10.20 -10.17
CA ILE A 127 -4.83 8.97 -10.08
C ILE A 127 -3.42 9.22 -10.63
N TYR A 128 -3.29 9.80 -11.82
CA TYR A 128 -2.00 10.04 -12.47
C TYR A 128 -1.04 10.90 -11.63
N LYS A 129 -1.56 11.93 -10.95
CA LYS A 129 -0.74 12.84 -10.12
C LYS A 129 -0.16 12.15 -8.88
N THR A 130 -0.71 11.02 -8.43
CA THR A 130 -0.11 10.20 -7.36
C THR A 130 1.19 9.55 -7.81
N GLY A 131 1.41 9.40 -9.12
CA GLY A 131 2.52 8.65 -9.69
C GLY A 131 2.24 7.15 -9.85
N LEU A 132 1.05 6.65 -9.48
CA LEU A 132 0.73 5.22 -9.55
C LEU A 132 1.05 4.60 -10.92
N THR A 133 0.62 5.22 -12.03
CA THR A 133 0.90 4.69 -13.38
C THR A 133 2.36 4.87 -13.80
N LYS A 134 3.05 5.88 -13.25
CA LYS A 134 4.50 6.08 -13.44
C LYS A 134 5.34 5.05 -12.68
N ILE A 135 4.76 4.40 -11.67
CA ILE A 135 5.39 3.36 -10.86
C ILE A 135 5.04 1.97 -11.42
N MET A 136 3.74 1.71 -11.61
CA MET A 136 3.18 0.39 -11.90
C MET A 136 2.87 0.15 -13.37
N GLY A 137 2.76 1.19 -14.20
CA GLY A 137 2.48 1.03 -15.64
C GLY A 137 3.59 0.25 -16.35
N GLY A 138 3.35 -0.22 -17.58
CA GLY A 138 4.29 -1.09 -18.30
C GLY A 138 5.66 -0.48 -18.64
N LYS A 139 5.84 0.83 -18.42
CA LYS A 139 7.13 1.55 -18.49
C LYS A 139 7.52 2.20 -17.17
N GLY A 140 6.82 1.83 -16.09
CA GLY A 140 6.97 2.44 -14.78
C GLY A 140 8.29 2.09 -14.10
N GLN A 141 8.56 2.77 -12.99
CA GLN A 141 9.80 2.59 -12.24
C GLN A 141 10.03 1.15 -11.79
N ILE A 142 8.97 0.41 -11.43
CA ILE A 142 9.10 -1.00 -11.03
C ILE A 142 9.57 -1.87 -12.20
N GLU A 143 8.99 -1.72 -13.39
CA GLU A 143 9.40 -2.49 -14.58
C GLU A 143 10.85 -2.21 -14.98
N GLN A 144 11.26 -0.94 -14.89
CA GLN A 144 12.65 -0.54 -15.11
C GLN A 144 13.59 -1.16 -14.08
N SER A 145 13.24 -1.10 -12.79
CA SER A 145 14.03 -1.74 -11.73
C SER A 145 14.10 -3.26 -11.90
N LEU A 146 13.00 -3.94 -12.18
CA LEU A 146 12.98 -5.38 -12.41
C LEU A 146 13.87 -5.78 -13.60
N SER A 147 13.82 -5.02 -14.69
CA SER A 147 14.69 -5.24 -15.85
C SER A 147 16.17 -5.08 -15.47
N GLN A 148 16.52 -4.06 -14.69
CA GLN A 148 17.88 -3.86 -14.21
C GLN A 148 18.32 -4.96 -13.23
N ILE A 149 17.43 -5.39 -12.34
CA ILE A 149 17.70 -6.47 -11.37
C ILE A 149 17.99 -7.77 -12.11
N PHE A 150 17.18 -8.10 -13.11
CA PHE A 150 17.38 -9.27 -13.95
C PHE A 150 18.76 -9.27 -14.61
N ILE A 151 19.09 -8.17 -15.31
CA ILE A 151 20.34 -8.05 -16.09
C ILE A 151 21.57 -8.01 -15.18
N LYS A 152 21.53 -7.25 -14.09
CA LYS A 152 22.71 -6.95 -13.27
C LYS A 152 22.95 -7.92 -12.11
N TYR A 153 21.89 -8.52 -11.57
CA TYR A 153 21.98 -9.28 -10.33
C TYR A 153 21.52 -10.74 -10.45
N LEU A 154 20.44 -11.02 -11.18
CA LEU A 154 19.91 -12.38 -11.28
C LEU A 154 20.67 -13.21 -12.32
N LEU A 155 20.64 -12.79 -13.58
CA LEU A 155 21.19 -13.56 -14.70
C LEU A 155 22.68 -13.88 -14.53
N PRO A 156 23.55 -12.94 -14.10
CA PRO A 156 24.98 -13.23 -13.89
C PRO A 156 25.25 -14.25 -12.78
N LYS A 157 24.31 -14.46 -11.85
CA LYS A 157 24.43 -15.45 -10.77
C LYS A 157 23.93 -16.83 -11.18
N ILE A 158 23.03 -16.91 -12.15
CA ILE A 158 22.51 -18.17 -12.69
C ILE A 158 23.45 -18.70 -13.78
N SER A 159 23.88 -17.81 -14.68
CA SER A 159 24.80 -18.10 -15.79
C SER A 159 26.11 -17.30 -15.61
N PRO A 160 26.99 -17.72 -14.68
CA PRO A 160 28.27 -17.06 -14.47
C PRO A 160 29.20 -17.26 -15.68
N GLU A 161 30.17 -16.35 -15.82
CA GLU A 161 31.21 -16.47 -16.84
C GLU A 161 31.99 -17.81 -16.71
N PRO A 162 32.48 -18.39 -17.83
CA PRO A 162 33.01 -19.77 -17.89
C PRO A 162 34.20 -20.10 -16.97
N THR A 163 34.76 -19.11 -16.27
CA THR A 163 36.04 -19.21 -15.56
C THR A 163 35.90 -19.55 -14.07
N VAL A 164 34.68 -19.63 -13.51
CA VAL A 164 34.48 -19.71 -12.04
C VAL A 164 33.93 -21.06 -11.55
N SER A 165 33.09 -21.75 -12.35
CA SER A 165 32.59 -23.12 -12.09
C SER A 165 31.72 -23.56 -13.27
N GLU A 166 31.64 -24.86 -13.58
CA GLU A 166 30.73 -25.37 -14.64
C GLU A 166 29.24 -25.09 -14.35
N LYS A 167 28.87 -24.89 -13.07
CA LYS A 167 27.48 -24.78 -12.64
C LYS A 167 27.31 -23.84 -11.45
N SER A 168 26.32 -22.94 -11.50
CA SER A 168 26.03 -22.02 -10.39
C SER A 168 25.24 -22.68 -9.27
N ASN A 169 25.32 -22.11 -8.06
CA ASN A 169 24.55 -22.58 -6.91
C ASN A 169 23.04 -22.62 -7.20
N TRP A 170 22.51 -21.65 -7.95
CA TRP A 170 21.08 -21.61 -8.30
C TRP A 170 20.67 -22.76 -9.19
N VAL A 171 21.52 -23.19 -10.12
CA VAL A 171 21.25 -24.38 -10.94
C VAL A 171 21.37 -25.63 -10.07
N SER A 172 22.29 -25.67 -9.10
CA SER A 172 22.37 -26.77 -8.13
C SER A 172 21.12 -26.88 -7.25
N TYR A 173 20.63 -25.77 -6.71
CA TYR A 173 19.37 -25.75 -5.95
C TYR A 173 18.18 -26.20 -6.81
N ALA A 174 18.12 -25.77 -8.07
CA ALA A 174 17.02 -26.15 -8.98
C ALA A 174 17.02 -27.65 -9.33
N GLU A 175 18.19 -28.30 -9.36
CA GLU A 175 18.27 -29.75 -9.56
C GLU A 175 17.84 -30.54 -8.33
N GLU A 176 18.01 -29.99 -7.12
CA GLU A 176 17.57 -30.62 -5.87
C GLU A 176 16.08 -30.38 -5.60
N ASP A 177 15.61 -29.14 -5.72
CA ASP A 177 14.23 -28.71 -5.46
C ASP A 177 13.86 -27.51 -6.35
N PRO A 178 13.30 -27.75 -7.54
CA PRO A 178 12.97 -26.68 -8.50
C PRO A 178 11.89 -25.75 -7.95
N ASP A 179 10.84 -26.28 -7.30
CA ASP A 179 9.71 -25.50 -6.78
C ASP A 179 10.16 -24.54 -5.68
N ASN A 180 10.99 -25.00 -4.74
CA ASN A 180 11.53 -24.12 -3.70
C ASN A 180 12.55 -23.13 -4.28
N THR A 181 13.29 -23.51 -5.30
CA THR A 181 14.25 -22.62 -5.98
C THR A 181 13.55 -21.46 -6.66
N GLU A 182 12.45 -21.69 -7.37
CA GLU A 182 11.63 -20.62 -7.94
C GLU A 182 11.11 -19.67 -6.87
N LYS A 183 10.56 -20.21 -5.77
CA LYS A 183 10.11 -19.40 -4.62
C LYS A 183 11.26 -18.61 -4.00
N ALA A 184 12.46 -19.18 -3.92
CA ALA A 184 13.66 -18.52 -3.41
C ALA A 184 14.14 -17.40 -4.34
N LEU A 185 14.11 -17.60 -5.66
CA LEU A 185 14.45 -16.59 -6.65
C LEU A 185 13.47 -15.42 -6.64
N LEU A 186 12.17 -15.68 -6.41
CA LEU A 186 11.18 -14.62 -6.21
C LEU A 186 11.53 -13.76 -4.99
N ARG A 187 11.81 -14.38 -3.83
CA ARG A 187 12.27 -13.67 -2.62
C ARG A 187 13.57 -12.89 -2.87
N TYR A 188 14.50 -13.50 -3.60
CA TYR A 188 15.78 -12.87 -3.93
C TYR A 188 15.60 -11.64 -4.82
N THR A 189 14.71 -11.71 -5.81
CA THR A 189 14.33 -10.57 -6.68
C THR A 189 13.68 -9.45 -5.87
N LEU A 190 12.74 -9.80 -4.97
CA LEU A 190 12.09 -8.84 -4.09
C LEU A 190 13.09 -8.14 -3.17
N ASN A 191 14.07 -8.87 -2.61
CA ASN A 191 15.11 -8.29 -1.76
C ASN A 191 15.95 -7.24 -2.50
N HIS A 192 16.29 -7.49 -3.77
CA HIS A 192 16.97 -6.49 -4.60
C HIS A 192 16.08 -5.28 -4.86
N LEU A 193 14.80 -5.49 -5.16
CA LEU A 193 13.86 -4.39 -5.37
C LEU A 193 13.72 -3.52 -4.12
N ILE A 194 13.53 -4.14 -2.95
CA ILE A 194 13.50 -3.46 -1.65
C ILE A 194 14.80 -2.67 -1.44
N HIS A 195 15.95 -3.29 -1.68
CA HIS A 195 17.25 -2.64 -1.53
C HIS A 195 17.39 -1.40 -2.41
N GLU A 196 16.97 -1.46 -3.68
CA GLU A 196 17.00 -0.30 -4.58
C GLU A 196 16.05 0.81 -4.13
N LEU A 197 14.83 0.47 -3.69
CA LEU A 197 13.85 1.45 -3.25
C LEU A 197 14.31 2.21 -1.99
N TYR A 198 14.90 1.51 -1.01
CA TYR A 198 15.38 2.12 0.23
C TYR A 198 16.66 2.96 0.08
N LYS A 199 17.40 2.88 -1.04
CA LYS A 199 18.52 3.79 -1.31
C LYS A 199 18.10 5.24 -1.52
N SER A 200 16.83 5.47 -1.88
CA SER A 200 16.40 6.72 -2.52
C SER A 200 15.68 7.72 -1.60
N SER A 201 15.39 7.39 -0.34
CA SER A 201 14.65 8.30 0.56
C SER A 201 15.20 8.36 1.99
N GLU A 202 15.25 9.58 2.54
CA GLU A 202 15.58 9.83 3.95
C GLU A 202 14.34 9.81 4.87
N ASN A 203 13.13 9.95 4.30
CA ASN A 203 11.86 10.04 5.04
C ASN A 203 10.80 9.14 4.41
N CYS A 204 10.00 8.48 5.26
CA CYS A 204 8.84 7.67 4.87
C CYS A 204 7.52 8.36 5.24
N TYR A 205 6.47 8.08 4.48
CA TYR A 205 5.10 8.40 4.84
C TYR A 205 4.54 7.36 5.85
N PRO A 206 3.62 7.77 6.74
CA PRO A 206 2.93 6.87 7.67
C PRO A 206 2.41 5.56 7.08
N ASP A 207 1.80 5.63 5.90
CA ASP A 207 1.19 4.48 5.24
C ASP A 207 2.22 3.41 4.82
N GLU A 208 3.50 3.76 4.66
CA GLU A 208 4.56 2.80 4.35
C GLU A 208 4.83 1.82 5.50
N MET A 209 4.41 2.16 6.73
CA MET A 209 4.56 1.29 7.89
C MET A 209 3.60 0.10 7.87
N TYR A 210 2.50 0.17 7.14
CA TYR A 210 1.39 -0.78 7.20
C TYR A 210 1.13 -1.44 5.86
N ILE A 211 1.14 -2.77 5.88
CA ILE A 211 0.68 -3.61 4.77
C ILE A 211 -0.78 -3.94 5.04
N HIS A 212 -1.68 -3.42 4.21
CA HIS A 212 -3.10 -3.73 4.29
C HIS A 212 -3.38 -5.05 3.57
N LEU A 213 -3.98 -5.99 4.30
CA LEU A 213 -4.32 -7.31 3.79
C LEU A 213 -5.75 -7.28 3.25
N PRO A 214 -6.00 -7.72 2.00
CA PRO A 214 -7.31 -7.63 1.39
C PRO A 214 -8.34 -8.52 2.10
N ASN A 215 -9.56 -8.01 2.27
CA ASN A 215 -10.64 -8.69 3.01
C ASN A 215 -11.04 -10.06 2.43
N LEU A 216 -10.77 -10.31 1.15
CA LEU A 216 -11.13 -11.54 0.44
C LEU A 216 -10.27 -12.75 0.85
N GLU A 217 -9.17 -12.53 1.57
CA GLU A 217 -8.24 -13.58 2.00
C GLU A 217 -8.27 -13.81 3.52
N LEU A 218 -9.17 -13.18 4.27
CA LEU A 218 -9.14 -13.16 5.75
C LEU A 218 -9.25 -14.54 6.41
N ASP A 219 -9.87 -15.52 5.74
CA ASP A 219 -9.95 -16.91 6.22
C ASP A 219 -8.66 -17.70 5.96
N GLN A 220 -7.74 -17.16 5.14
CA GLN A 220 -6.45 -17.77 4.78
C GLN A 220 -5.25 -17.04 5.38
N VAL A 221 -5.41 -15.77 5.78
CA VAL A 221 -4.32 -15.01 6.39
C VAL A 221 -4.06 -15.54 7.80
N LYS A 222 -2.95 -16.28 7.93
CA LYS A 222 -2.46 -16.78 9.21
C LYS A 222 -1.88 -15.65 10.05
N VAL A 223 -1.97 -15.82 11.37
CA VAL A 223 -1.35 -14.91 12.33
C VAL A 223 0.18 -15.05 12.23
N ASP A 224 0.85 -13.96 11.92
CA ASP A 224 2.32 -13.90 11.80
C ASP A 224 2.90 -12.73 12.62
N THR A 225 4.22 -12.72 12.81
CA THR A 225 4.93 -11.63 13.47
C THR A 225 4.64 -10.29 12.79
N GLY A 226 4.30 -9.29 13.60
CA GLY A 226 3.96 -7.95 13.14
C GLY A 226 2.52 -7.78 12.67
N CYS A 227 1.70 -8.84 12.64
CA CYS A 227 0.26 -8.71 12.43
C CYS A 227 -0.38 -7.88 13.54
N ILE A 228 -1.31 -7.00 13.17
CA ILE A 228 -2.14 -6.24 14.08
C ILE A 228 -3.52 -6.88 14.14
N LEU A 229 -3.90 -7.32 15.33
CA LEU A 229 -5.15 -8.01 15.61
C LEU A 229 -6.09 -7.09 16.38
N LYS A 230 -7.38 -7.20 16.10
CA LYS A 230 -8.42 -6.48 16.85
C LYS A 230 -9.21 -7.48 17.68
N ASN A 231 -9.25 -7.27 18.99
CA ASN A 231 -10.04 -8.09 19.90
C ASN A 231 -11.54 -7.80 19.71
N LYS A 232 -12.35 -8.86 19.67
CA LYS A 232 -13.79 -8.80 19.38
C LYS A 232 -14.59 -8.16 20.51
N ASP A 233 -14.20 -8.39 21.76
CA ASP A 233 -14.98 -7.99 22.93
C ASP A 233 -14.75 -6.54 23.32
N ASN A 234 -13.48 -6.12 23.39
CA ASN A 234 -13.10 -4.81 23.91
C ASN A 234 -12.67 -3.82 22.82
N ASN A 235 -12.69 -4.24 21.54
CA ASN A 235 -12.27 -3.44 20.39
C ASN A 235 -10.84 -2.90 20.43
N LYS A 236 -9.98 -3.40 21.33
CA LYS A 236 -8.57 -3.01 21.41
C LYS A 236 -7.73 -3.70 20.35
N PHE A 237 -6.61 -3.06 20.03
CA PHE A 237 -5.65 -3.55 19.06
C PHE A 237 -4.42 -4.14 19.74
N TYR A 238 -3.84 -5.16 19.12
CA TYR A 238 -2.67 -5.86 19.62
C TYR A 238 -1.72 -6.15 18.45
N ILE A 239 -0.42 -6.08 18.69
CA ILE A 239 0.60 -6.52 17.72
C ILE A 239 1.21 -7.85 18.17
N VAL A 240 1.37 -8.76 17.22
CA VAL A 240 2.03 -10.06 17.45
C VAL A 240 3.54 -9.87 17.41
N LEU A 241 4.23 -10.22 18.49
CA LEU A 241 5.70 -10.13 18.61
C LEU A 241 6.37 -11.49 18.83
N SER A 242 5.63 -12.60 18.75
CA SER A 242 6.26 -13.93 18.68
C SER A 242 7.24 -14.00 17.52
N PRO A 243 8.41 -14.64 17.65
CA PRO A 243 9.31 -14.87 16.54
C PRO A 243 8.64 -15.64 15.39
N ALA A 244 8.93 -15.25 14.14
CA ALA A 244 8.32 -15.88 12.96
C ALA A 244 8.64 -17.38 12.87
N CYS A 245 9.83 -17.80 13.34
CA CYS A 245 10.21 -19.21 13.39
C CYS A 245 9.35 -20.02 14.36
N ASP A 246 8.72 -19.38 15.35
CA ASP A 246 7.86 -20.03 16.32
C ASP A 246 6.43 -20.19 15.82
N LEU A 247 5.98 -19.26 14.96
CA LEU A 247 4.65 -19.25 14.33
C LEU A 247 4.59 -20.04 13.01
N ALA A 248 5.75 -20.43 12.46
CA ALA A 248 5.80 -21.20 11.22
C ALA A 248 5.30 -22.63 11.44
N GLU A 249 4.26 -23.02 10.71
CA GLU A 249 3.76 -24.39 10.69
C GLU A 249 4.78 -25.36 10.09
N ARG A 250 4.94 -26.51 10.74
CA ARG A 250 5.76 -27.62 10.28
C ARG A 250 4.90 -28.74 9.68
N GLU A 251 5.55 -29.79 9.18
CA GLU A 251 4.86 -31.01 8.76
C GLU A 251 3.92 -31.49 9.88
N GLY A 252 2.62 -31.54 9.58
CA GLY A 252 1.56 -31.86 10.57
C GLY A 252 0.74 -30.66 11.05
N GLY A 253 1.08 -29.43 10.66
CA GLY A 253 0.33 -28.22 11.01
C GLY A 253 0.64 -27.66 12.41
N GLU A 254 1.67 -28.18 13.08
CA GLU A 254 2.09 -27.73 14.41
C GLU A 254 3.12 -26.60 14.32
N CYS A 255 3.01 -25.64 15.24
CA CYS A 255 3.95 -24.54 15.46
C CYS A 255 4.91 -24.88 16.62
N ASN A 256 6.07 -24.22 16.72
CA ASN A 256 6.97 -24.46 17.87
C ASN A 256 6.42 -23.93 19.18
N THR A 257 5.59 -22.89 19.08
CA THR A 257 4.92 -22.31 20.22
C THR A 257 3.47 -22.75 20.25
N ASP A 258 3.00 -23.09 21.44
CA ASP A 258 1.59 -23.31 21.74
C ASP A 258 0.87 -21.99 22.05
N ARG A 259 1.60 -20.87 22.18
CA ARG A 259 1.05 -19.55 22.49
C ARG A 259 1.69 -18.43 21.66
N ALA A 260 0.88 -17.52 21.14
CA ALA A 260 1.33 -16.28 20.50
C ALA A 260 1.49 -15.15 21.53
N LEU A 261 2.59 -14.39 21.43
CA LEU A 261 2.90 -13.22 22.24
C LEU A 261 2.31 -11.96 21.59
N LEU A 262 1.34 -11.34 22.27
CA LEU A 262 0.65 -10.14 21.83
C LEU A 262 0.93 -8.97 22.77
N VAL A 263 1.12 -7.78 22.20
CA VAL A 263 1.33 -6.54 22.95
C VAL A 263 0.25 -5.52 22.62
N GLU A 264 -0.39 -4.95 23.64
CA GLU A 264 -1.48 -3.99 23.46
C GLU A 264 -0.99 -2.70 22.77
N ILE A 265 -1.76 -2.26 21.77
CA ILE A 265 -1.66 -0.96 21.13
C ILE A 265 -2.68 -0.03 21.79
N GLN A 266 -2.20 1.07 22.35
CA GLN A 266 -3.03 2.10 22.98
C GLN A 266 -3.14 3.33 22.07
N MET A 267 -4.36 3.82 21.87
CA MET A 267 -4.58 5.05 21.12
C MET A 267 -4.03 6.24 21.91
N LEU A 268 -3.63 7.32 21.24
CA LEU A 268 -3.17 8.52 21.95
C LEU A 268 -4.26 9.10 22.86
N GLU A 269 -5.52 8.94 22.45
CA GLU A 269 -6.72 9.33 23.18
C GLU A 269 -6.89 8.60 24.52
N ASP A 270 -6.31 7.42 24.66
CA ASP A 270 -6.38 6.61 25.89
C ASP A 270 -5.27 6.96 26.89
N ILE A 271 -4.22 7.66 26.44
CA ILE A 271 -3.01 7.93 27.24
C ILE A 271 -2.74 9.42 27.45
N LEU A 272 -3.30 10.29 26.61
CA LEU A 272 -3.17 11.74 26.72
C LEU A 272 -4.43 12.34 27.37
N CYS A 273 -4.24 13.48 28.02
CA CYS A 273 -5.36 14.22 28.61
C CYS A 273 -6.26 14.83 27.51
N ASP A 274 -7.54 15.04 27.83
CA ASP A 274 -8.53 15.60 26.91
C ASP A 274 -8.14 16.99 26.38
N ASP A 275 -7.31 17.73 27.11
CA ASP A 275 -6.81 19.04 26.71
C ASP A 275 -5.85 19.00 25.50
N TYR A 276 -5.41 17.83 25.05
CA TYR A 276 -4.71 17.63 23.77
C TYR A 276 -5.64 17.62 22.56
N PHE A 277 -6.95 17.46 22.78
CA PHE A 277 -7.92 17.20 21.74
C PHE A 277 -8.97 18.29 21.65
N ILE A 278 -9.64 18.31 20.51
CA ILE A 278 -10.86 19.08 20.23
C ILE A 278 -11.94 18.13 19.75
N SER A 279 -13.20 18.48 20.03
CA SER A 279 -14.35 17.73 19.56
C SER A 279 -14.51 17.95 18.06
N ASN A 280 -14.66 16.88 17.29
CA ASN A 280 -15.03 16.98 15.88
C ASN A 280 -16.56 17.01 15.72
N CYS A 281 -17.03 17.41 14.53
CA CYS A 281 -18.46 17.54 14.19
C CYS A 281 -19.26 16.22 14.25
N HIS A 282 -18.59 15.08 14.45
CA HIS A 282 -19.18 13.75 14.52
C HIS A 282 -18.96 13.09 15.89
N GLY A 283 -18.61 13.85 16.94
CA GLY A 283 -18.46 13.36 18.31
C GLY A 283 -17.12 12.63 18.61
N GLY A 284 -16.19 12.59 17.66
CA GLY A 284 -14.84 12.05 17.86
C GLY A 284 -13.82 13.10 18.32
N LYS A 285 -12.67 12.64 18.84
CA LYS A 285 -11.57 13.51 19.26
C LYS A 285 -10.58 13.74 18.11
N LYS A 286 -10.20 14.98 17.87
CA LYS A 286 -9.15 15.36 16.92
C LYS A 286 -8.01 16.04 17.66
N LEU A 287 -6.77 15.63 17.38
CA LEU A 287 -5.59 16.22 18.01
C LEU A 287 -5.44 17.69 17.62
N LYS A 288 -5.18 18.56 18.62
CA LYS A 288 -4.92 19.98 18.42
C LYS A 288 -3.73 20.21 17.49
N LYS A 289 -3.74 21.31 16.76
CA LYS A 289 -2.66 21.64 15.81
C LYS A 289 -1.39 22.05 16.55
N ARG A 290 -0.23 21.79 15.93
CA ARG A 290 1.05 22.35 16.37
C ARG A 290 1.13 23.83 16.02
N GLN A 291 1.62 24.65 16.95
CA GLN A 291 1.85 26.06 16.69
C GLN A 291 3.10 26.23 15.79
N ARG A 292 2.92 26.72 14.57
CA ARG A 292 4.04 27.13 13.70
C ARG A 292 4.22 28.65 13.85
N SER A 293 5.23 29.07 14.59
CA SER A 293 5.75 30.45 14.80
C SER A 293 4.74 31.60 14.99
N ASN A 294 4.81 32.27 16.16
CA ASN A 294 4.41 33.66 16.49
C ASN A 294 3.19 34.33 15.80
N LEU A 295 2.19 33.60 15.31
CA LEU A 295 0.86 34.18 15.15
C LEU A 295 0.17 34.16 16.51
N GLU A 296 0.07 35.34 17.12
CA GLU A 296 -0.91 35.62 18.16
C GLU A 296 -2.30 35.52 17.54
N SER A 297 -3.08 34.51 17.94
CA SER A 297 -4.51 34.65 18.27
C SER A 297 -5.21 33.29 18.37
N GLN A 298 -6.04 33.20 19.42
CA GLN A 298 -7.24 32.37 19.60
C GLN A 298 -7.46 31.20 18.61
N GLY A 299 -6.75 30.09 18.81
CA GLY A 299 -7.02 28.85 18.07
C GLY A 299 -6.73 27.59 18.88
N GLU A 300 -7.24 26.47 18.37
CA GLU A 300 -7.16 25.12 18.91
C GLU A 300 -5.75 24.51 18.78
N TYR A 301 -4.75 25.13 19.41
CA TYR A 301 -3.35 24.74 19.34
C TYR A 301 -2.89 24.03 20.62
N LEU A 302 -1.93 23.13 20.47
CA LEU A 302 -1.20 22.56 21.61
C LEU A 302 -0.36 23.63 22.30
N SER A 303 -0.32 23.61 23.63
CA SER A 303 0.65 24.40 24.38
C SER A 303 2.08 23.96 24.05
N LYS A 304 3.06 24.84 24.27
CA LYS A 304 4.48 24.50 24.06
C LYS A 304 4.91 23.24 24.83
N GLN A 305 4.35 23.02 26.01
CA GLN A 305 4.66 21.84 26.83
C GLN A 305 4.01 20.58 26.24
N GLN A 306 2.74 20.65 25.83
CA GLN A 306 2.04 19.54 25.20
C GLN A 306 2.70 19.12 23.89
N ASP A 307 3.12 20.07 23.06
CA ASP A 307 3.80 19.78 21.79
C ASP A 307 5.16 19.10 22.02
N LYS A 308 5.96 19.62 22.96
CA LYS A 308 7.21 18.97 23.38
C LYS A 308 6.98 17.54 23.87
N ASP A 309 5.90 17.31 24.60
CA ASP A 309 5.58 15.98 25.12
C ASP A 309 5.17 15.01 24.00
N LEU A 310 4.32 15.46 23.08
CA LEU A 310 3.92 14.67 21.91
C LEU A 310 5.11 14.32 21.01
N ILE A 311 6.06 15.24 20.82
CA ILE A 311 7.29 14.98 20.07
C ILE A 311 8.09 13.84 20.71
N LYS A 312 8.10 13.72 22.05
CA LYS A 312 8.78 12.61 22.71
C LYS A 312 8.14 11.26 22.40
N TYR A 313 6.81 11.19 22.27
CA TYR A 313 6.14 9.98 21.81
C TYR A 313 6.56 9.65 20.39
N GLN A 314 6.41 10.59 19.46
CA GLN A 314 6.70 10.39 18.03
C GLN A 314 8.15 10.05 17.72
N ARG A 315 9.09 10.51 18.56
CA ARG A 315 10.52 10.18 18.45
C ARG A 315 10.92 8.95 19.26
N ASN A 316 9.96 8.26 19.89
CA ASN A 316 10.20 7.13 20.78
C ASN A 316 11.20 7.41 21.92
N THR A 317 11.13 8.62 22.49
CA THR A 317 11.98 9.08 23.61
C THR A 317 11.19 9.40 24.88
N LYS A 318 9.85 9.32 24.83
CA LYS A 318 8.99 9.60 26.00
C LYS A 318 9.23 8.62 27.13
N ASN A 319 9.21 7.33 26.82
CA ASN A 319 9.45 6.22 27.72
C ASN A 319 10.02 5.05 26.92
N LEU A 320 10.84 4.22 27.57
CA LEU A 320 11.46 3.05 26.93
C LEU A 320 10.45 1.95 26.57
N TYR A 321 9.28 1.94 27.20
CA TYR A 321 8.22 0.95 26.97
C TYR A 321 7.17 1.37 25.93
N TYR A 322 7.28 2.58 25.37
CA TYR A 322 6.38 3.03 24.31
C TYR A 322 7.11 3.02 22.96
N CYS A 323 6.45 2.45 21.96
CA CYS A 323 6.85 2.55 20.56
C CYS A 323 5.70 3.13 19.75
N TRP A 324 5.94 4.26 19.10
CA TRP A 324 4.95 5.06 18.40
C TRP A 324 4.54 4.43 17.07
N LEU A 325 3.23 4.52 16.82
CA LEU A 325 2.56 4.16 15.58
C LEU A 325 1.96 5.42 14.97
N PRO A 326 2.30 5.75 13.71
CA PRO A 326 1.83 6.96 13.07
C PRO A 326 0.32 6.99 12.85
N LYS A 327 -0.18 8.20 12.59
CA LYS A 327 -1.57 8.41 12.23
C LYS A 327 -1.87 7.80 10.86
N THR A 328 -2.90 6.96 10.80
CA THR A 328 -3.48 6.40 9.58
C THR A 328 -5.01 6.31 9.72
N SER A 329 -5.69 5.73 8.73
CA SER A 329 -7.14 5.43 8.83
C SER A 329 -7.48 4.51 10.01
N CYS A 330 -6.54 3.65 10.43
CA CYS A 330 -6.71 2.73 11.55
C CYS A 330 -6.39 3.38 12.91
N PHE A 331 -5.52 4.39 12.91
CA PHE A 331 -5.05 5.09 14.11
C PHE A 331 -5.27 6.60 13.98
N ASN A 332 -6.48 7.05 14.32
CA ASN A 332 -7.00 8.39 14.02
C ASN A 332 -6.06 9.56 14.37
N ASN A 333 -5.48 9.56 15.58
CA ASN A 333 -4.49 10.55 16.01
C ASN A 333 -3.09 9.94 16.20
N GLY A 334 -2.90 8.67 15.83
CA GLY A 334 -1.74 7.84 16.14
C GLY A 334 -1.94 6.98 17.39
N ALA A 335 -1.02 6.07 17.62
CA ALA A 335 -1.07 5.12 18.73
C ALA A 335 0.34 4.82 19.27
N VAL A 336 0.41 4.02 20.33
CA VAL A 336 1.67 3.46 20.85
C VAL A 336 1.50 1.98 21.16
N ILE A 337 2.49 1.17 20.82
CA ILE A 337 2.67 -0.16 21.39
C ILE A 337 3.19 0.03 22.81
N ASN A 338 2.52 -0.54 23.81
CA ASN A 338 2.93 -0.49 25.20
C ASN A 338 3.57 -1.82 25.62
N PHE A 339 4.90 -1.88 25.63
CA PHE A 339 5.65 -3.09 25.97
C PHE A 339 5.44 -3.59 27.40
N ARG A 340 4.71 -2.87 28.27
CA ARG A 340 4.30 -3.38 29.58
C ARG A 340 3.03 -4.23 29.53
N ARG A 341 2.26 -4.13 28.44
CA ARG A 341 0.94 -4.78 28.29
C ARG A 341 1.06 -5.99 27.38
N VAL A 342 1.84 -6.95 27.85
CA VAL A 342 2.09 -8.21 27.17
C VAL A 342 1.08 -9.25 27.64
N SER A 343 0.59 -10.05 26.70
CA SER A 343 -0.32 -11.17 26.92
C SER A 343 0.03 -12.30 25.97
N THR A 344 -0.31 -13.53 26.32
CA THR A 344 -0.11 -14.69 25.44
C THR A 344 -1.42 -15.42 25.23
N TYR A 345 -1.63 -15.95 24.03
CA TYR A 345 -2.88 -16.62 23.65
C TYR A 345 -2.59 -17.91 22.91
N SER A 346 -3.30 -19.00 23.21
CA SER A 346 -3.32 -20.20 22.39
C SER A 346 -4.01 -19.97 21.04
N GLN A 347 -3.88 -20.91 20.11
CA GLN A 347 -4.59 -20.86 18.83
C GLN A 347 -6.11 -20.73 19.02
N GLU A 348 -6.71 -21.54 19.88
CA GLU A 348 -8.13 -21.49 20.21
C GLU A 348 -8.53 -20.12 20.80
N GLU A 349 -7.71 -19.56 21.70
CA GLU A 349 -7.97 -18.24 22.28
C GLU A 349 -7.92 -17.13 21.22
N LEU A 350 -7.00 -17.22 20.25
CA LEU A 350 -6.90 -16.28 19.13
C LEU A 350 -8.13 -16.35 18.23
N ASP A 351 -8.49 -17.55 17.78
CA ASP A 351 -9.62 -17.78 16.87
C ASP A 351 -10.93 -17.29 17.47
N ASN A 352 -11.10 -17.51 18.78
CA ASN A 352 -12.29 -17.07 19.50
C ASN A 352 -12.29 -15.56 19.76
N SER A 353 -11.19 -14.98 20.24
CA SER A 353 -11.19 -13.62 20.82
C SER A 353 -10.80 -12.51 19.83
N PHE A 354 -10.21 -12.85 18.69
CA PHE A 354 -9.66 -11.87 17.74
C PHE A 354 -10.24 -12.04 16.34
N ASN A 355 -10.38 -10.92 15.64
CA ASN A 355 -10.64 -10.93 14.21
C ASN A 355 -9.38 -11.33 13.45
N SER A 356 -9.56 -11.89 12.24
CA SER A 356 -8.46 -12.13 11.31
C SER A 356 -7.62 -10.87 11.09
N PRO A 357 -6.30 -11.01 10.95
CA PRO A 357 -5.39 -9.88 10.72
C PRO A 357 -5.75 -9.14 9.43
N VAL A 358 -5.95 -7.83 9.54
CA VAL A 358 -6.23 -6.92 8.41
C VAL A 358 -5.04 -6.02 8.07
N ILE A 359 -4.04 -5.98 8.95
CA ILE A 359 -2.85 -5.13 8.82
C ILE A 359 -1.64 -5.89 9.34
N GLN A 360 -0.51 -5.79 8.65
CA GLN A 360 0.79 -6.21 9.12
C GLN A 360 1.78 -5.04 9.08
N VAL A 361 2.67 -4.94 10.06
CA VAL A 361 3.74 -3.94 10.04
C VAL A 361 4.81 -4.37 9.03
N ALA A 362 5.18 -3.48 8.11
CA ALA A 362 6.20 -3.75 7.11
C ALA A 362 7.58 -4.06 7.74
N SER A 363 8.29 -5.03 7.15
CA SER A 363 9.55 -5.59 7.68
C SER A 363 10.59 -4.55 8.14
N PRO A 364 10.83 -3.43 7.41
CA PRO A 364 11.79 -2.41 7.84
C PRO A 364 11.43 -1.74 9.17
N PHE A 365 10.15 -1.56 9.45
CA PHE A 365 9.65 -0.98 10.70
C PHE A 365 9.51 -2.02 11.80
N LEU A 366 9.09 -3.24 11.45
CA LEU A 366 8.93 -4.35 12.38
C LEU A 366 10.24 -4.69 13.10
N LYS A 367 11.38 -4.62 12.38
CA LYS A 367 12.71 -4.81 12.98
C LYS A 367 13.02 -3.82 14.10
N ASP A 368 12.66 -2.54 13.94
CA ASP A 368 12.84 -1.53 15.01
C ASP A 368 11.95 -1.83 16.21
N ILE A 369 10.67 -2.20 15.98
CA ILE A 369 9.74 -2.57 17.05
C ILE A 369 10.28 -3.76 17.86
N ILE A 370 10.68 -4.84 17.18
CA ILE A 370 11.22 -6.04 17.84
C ILE A 370 12.50 -5.69 18.60
N SER A 371 13.40 -4.91 18.00
CA SER A 371 14.63 -4.46 18.66
C SER A 371 14.34 -3.68 19.95
N ARG A 372 13.37 -2.77 19.91
CA ARG A 372 12.96 -1.97 21.08
C ARG A 372 12.28 -2.81 22.15
N PHE A 373 11.42 -3.74 21.76
CA PHE A 373 10.77 -4.69 22.67
C PHE A 373 11.82 -5.54 23.41
N SER A 374 12.74 -6.16 22.66
CA SER A 374 13.84 -6.96 23.23
C SER A 374 14.73 -6.12 24.13
N SER A 375 15.10 -4.90 23.69
CA SER A 375 15.92 -3.97 24.48
C SER A 375 15.24 -3.56 25.78
N TYR A 376 13.92 -3.38 25.79
CA TYR A 376 13.17 -3.02 26.99
C TYR A 376 13.20 -4.15 28.03
N TYR A 377 12.98 -5.40 27.60
CA TYR A 377 12.96 -6.57 28.48
C TYR A 377 14.34 -7.09 28.90
N ALA A 378 15.38 -6.81 28.11
CA ALA A 378 16.76 -7.19 28.46
C ALA A 378 17.39 -6.31 29.56
N ARG A 379 16.72 -5.23 29.98
CA ARG A 379 17.25 -4.29 30.98
C ARG A 379 17.46 -4.98 32.32
N GLN A 380 18.72 -5.01 32.76
CA GLN A 380 19.08 -5.33 34.13
C GLN A 380 18.94 -4.05 34.97
N GLY A 381 18.09 -4.09 36.00
CA GLY A 381 17.97 -2.97 36.93
C GLY A 381 19.25 -2.84 37.76
N GLN A 382 19.69 -1.61 38.01
CA GLN A 382 20.65 -1.32 39.08
C GLN A 382 19.87 -0.74 40.25
N PRO A 383 20.12 -1.18 41.50
CA PRO A 383 19.49 -0.55 42.66
C PRO A 383 19.89 0.92 42.75
N ASP A 384 18.94 1.77 43.11
CA ASP A 384 19.23 3.17 43.43
C ASP A 384 20.12 3.19 44.67
N ILE A 385 21.36 3.64 44.48
CA ILE A 385 22.29 3.82 45.59
C ILE A 385 21.86 5.10 46.31
N ASN A 386 21.50 4.97 47.58
CA ASN A 386 21.20 6.12 48.42
C ASN A 386 22.50 6.92 48.64
N ILE A 387 22.65 8.02 47.90
CA ILE A 387 23.72 8.99 48.10
C ILE A 387 23.07 10.17 48.82
N ASN A 388 23.30 10.27 50.13
CA ASN A 388 23.03 11.51 50.86
C ASN A 388 23.99 12.58 50.33
N LEU A 389 23.50 13.44 49.43
CA LEU A 389 24.22 14.61 48.93
C LEU A 389 24.19 15.78 49.92
#